data_AF-A0A3A0DZ91-F1
#
_entry.id   AF-A0A3A0DZ91-F1
#
_cell.length_a   1.000
_cell.length_b   1.000
_cell.length_c   1.000
_cell.angle_alpha   90.00
_cell.angle_beta   90.00
_cell.angle_gamma   90.00
#
_symmetry.space_group_name_H-M   'P 1'
#
loop_
_entity.id
_entity.type
_entity.pdbx_description
1 polymer ?
#
loop_
_entity_poly.entity_id
_entity_poly.type
_entity_poly.pdbx_seq_one_letter_code
_entity_poly.pdbx_strand_id
1 'polypeptide(L)'
;MTLVLQIVVLLVVLVGLATIIMSIKNWHWAQMLLVLSIFFTTIGVLILGLEVFRIHRNIRSKIPALEQRIADVEAASEALLHGTRDQTLVSRIFPEEPPFDFEAEGRMPSMGAWTQRLRTQARERGRVWRNVKPTAAMDANGRIPLAIQQPTPHGLAEGAIVYAFEQGPVNPGQPEQGAQYLGEFRVVQSAENGVTLEPTQRLDEQAASRIQGSIQTALSQPAAVWSLYELMPADRHERFAGLSTERLQQLLPAASVDQYLRHGQPASPDDEEFEKAGFDDQGRRVSPENAGQAVEMRYDRPLRDYAFLFAKLLGERVAMLTGIEGLRVDIARLTAAEESAQRLKAQRTEQVANLTADLNHMQRDRQFIENLLTTIRQQVDALRRRVGELAQTNAQLGRDLIQLQLSRLEQIKARPVSASAQ
;
A
#
# COMPACT_ATOMS: atom_id res chain seq x y z
N MET A 1 39.11 -72.36 -2.39
CA MET A 1 38.93 -73.28 -1.25
C MET A 1 37.76 -74.25 -1.43
N THR A 2 36.62 -73.82 -1.98
CA THR A 2 35.44 -74.67 -2.22
C THR A 2 35.71 -75.85 -3.15
N LEU A 3 36.44 -75.64 -4.26
CA LEU A 3 36.78 -76.70 -5.23
C LEU A 3 37.68 -77.80 -4.62
N VAL A 4 38.71 -77.41 -3.87
CA VAL A 4 39.63 -78.35 -3.21
C VAL A 4 38.90 -79.20 -2.16
N LEU A 5 38.03 -78.58 -1.36
CA LEU A 5 37.22 -79.29 -0.37
C LEU A 5 36.25 -80.28 -1.04
N GLN A 6 35.61 -79.89 -2.15
CA GLN A 6 34.73 -80.76 -2.93
C GLN A 6 35.49 -81.97 -3.49
N ILE A 7 36.71 -81.78 -3.99
CA ILE A 7 37.58 -82.86 -4.49
C ILE A 7 37.96 -83.82 -3.35
N VAL A 8 38.31 -83.29 -2.17
CA VAL A 8 38.65 -84.11 -1.00
C VAL A 8 37.44 -84.90 -0.49
N VAL A 9 36.27 -84.27 -0.38
CA VAL A 9 35.03 -84.97 0.02
C VAL A 9 34.68 -86.06 -0.99
N LEU A 10 34.76 -85.77 -2.29
CA LEU A 10 34.52 -86.76 -3.35
C LEU A 10 35.47 -87.95 -3.24
N LEU A 11 36.76 -87.69 -2.98
CA LEU A 11 37.78 -88.73 -2.83
C LEU A 11 37.53 -89.59 -1.59
N VAL A 12 37.17 -88.98 -0.44
CA VAL A 12 36.78 -89.71 0.78
C VAL A 12 35.53 -90.56 0.53
N VAL A 13 34.55 -90.04 -0.22
CA VAL A 13 33.34 -90.79 -0.58
C VAL A 13 33.68 -92.00 -1.45
N LEU A 14 34.53 -91.83 -2.47
CA LEU A 14 34.95 -92.93 -3.35
C LEU A 14 35.73 -94.01 -2.60
N VAL A 15 36.66 -93.63 -1.72
CA VAL A 15 37.42 -94.59 -0.89
C VAL A 15 36.50 -95.30 0.11
N GLY A 16 35.58 -94.58 0.74
CA GLY A 16 34.57 -95.16 1.64
C GLY A 16 33.67 -96.17 0.94
N LEU A 17 33.20 -95.87 -0.27
CA LEU A 17 32.42 -96.82 -1.08
C LEU A 17 33.25 -98.04 -1.52
N ALA A 18 34.49 -97.84 -1.95
CA ALA A 18 35.37 -98.94 -2.35
C ALA A 18 35.67 -99.91 -1.20
N THR A 19 35.91 -99.40 0.01
CA THR A 19 36.12 -100.22 1.22
C THR A 19 34.86 -100.98 1.64
N ILE A 20 33.67 -100.38 1.51
CA ILE A 20 32.39 -101.08 1.71
C ILE A 20 32.25 -102.20 0.66
N ILE A 21 32.50 -101.93 -0.62
CA ILE A 21 32.39 -102.94 -1.68
C ILE A 21 33.34 -104.12 -1.44
N MET A 22 34.59 -103.87 -1.06
CA MET A 22 35.56 -104.93 -0.74
C MET A 22 35.17 -105.77 0.48
N SER A 23 34.38 -105.21 1.40
CA SER A 23 33.95 -105.90 2.63
C SER A 23 32.71 -106.80 2.43
N ILE A 24 32.04 -106.73 1.27
CA ILE A 24 30.80 -107.49 0.97
C ILE A 24 31.00 -109.00 1.13
N LYS A 25 32.19 -109.51 0.83
CA LYS A 25 32.48 -110.95 0.89
C LYS A 25 32.51 -111.50 2.32
N ASN A 26 32.81 -110.66 3.31
CA ASN A 26 33.14 -111.10 4.67
C ASN A 26 32.07 -110.75 5.71
N TRP A 27 31.06 -109.93 5.37
CA TRP A 27 30.09 -109.37 6.32
C TRP A 27 28.65 -109.68 5.90
N HIS A 28 27.74 -109.78 6.88
CA HIS A 28 26.31 -110.01 6.60
C HIS A 28 25.67 -108.74 6.01
N TRP A 29 24.75 -108.89 5.06
CA TRP A 29 24.14 -107.77 4.32
C TRP A 29 23.52 -106.69 5.21
N ALA A 30 22.92 -107.09 6.34
CA ALA A 30 22.31 -106.17 7.31
C ALA A 30 23.34 -105.24 7.98
N GLN A 31 24.55 -105.74 8.27
CA GLN A 31 25.63 -104.93 8.85
C GLN A 31 26.16 -103.93 7.82
N MET A 32 26.21 -104.31 6.54
CA MET A 32 26.62 -103.42 5.44
C MET A 32 25.63 -102.27 5.25
N LEU A 33 24.32 -102.55 5.30
CA LEU A 33 23.28 -101.51 5.24
C LEU A 33 23.41 -100.50 6.39
N LEU A 34 23.69 -100.99 7.60
CA LEU A 34 23.88 -100.16 8.79
C LEU A 34 25.13 -99.28 8.66
N VAL A 35 26.27 -99.84 8.24
CA VAL A 35 27.51 -99.07 7.99
C VAL A 35 27.29 -98.01 6.92
N LEU A 36 26.60 -98.35 5.83
CA LEU A 36 26.26 -97.41 4.75
C LEU A 36 25.36 -96.27 5.24
N SER A 37 24.37 -96.59 6.08
CA SER A 37 23.46 -95.59 6.67
C SER A 37 24.20 -94.63 7.60
N ILE A 38 25.10 -95.14 8.44
CA ILE A 38 25.97 -94.33 9.30
C ILE A 38 26.89 -93.45 8.45
N PHE A 39 27.47 -93.99 7.38
CA PHE A 39 28.34 -93.26 6.47
C PHE A 39 27.62 -92.08 5.81
N PHE A 40 26.45 -92.30 5.21
CA PHE A 40 25.67 -91.21 4.61
C PHE A 40 25.16 -90.20 5.64
N THR A 41 24.76 -90.65 6.83
CA THR A 41 24.35 -89.74 7.92
C THR A 41 25.52 -88.84 8.34
N THR A 42 26.73 -89.39 8.44
CA THR A 42 27.94 -88.64 8.79
C THR A 42 28.27 -87.60 7.71
N ILE A 43 28.15 -87.95 6.43
CA ILE A 43 28.31 -87.01 5.31
C ILE A 43 27.24 -85.91 5.37
N GLY A 44 25.98 -86.27 5.63
CA GLY A 44 24.88 -85.30 5.76
C GLY A 44 25.14 -84.29 6.88
N VAL A 45 25.57 -84.75 8.06
CA VAL A 45 25.96 -83.88 9.18
C VAL A 45 27.14 -82.99 8.81
N LEU A 46 28.12 -83.50 8.08
CA LEU A 46 29.27 -82.72 7.63
C LEU A 46 28.86 -81.62 6.64
N ILE A 47 27.98 -81.91 5.68
CA ILE A 47 27.45 -80.92 4.73
C ILE A 47 26.66 -79.83 5.47
N LEU A 48 25.77 -80.23 6.38
CA LEU A 48 25.02 -79.27 7.20
C LEU A 48 25.94 -78.41 8.07
N GLY A 49 26.97 -79.01 8.68
CA GLY A 49 27.98 -78.31 9.46
C GLY A 49 28.78 -77.29 8.62
N LEU A 50 29.13 -77.65 7.38
CA LEU A 50 29.77 -76.74 6.44
C LEU A 50 28.85 -75.58 6.02
N GLU A 51 27.56 -75.84 5.79
CA GLU A 51 26.58 -74.80 5.47
C GLU A 51 26.36 -73.85 6.65
N VAL A 52 26.23 -74.38 7.87
CA VAL A 52 26.16 -73.57 9.09
C VAL A 52 27.42 -72.73 9.24
N PHE A 53 28.62 -73.30 9.02
CA PHE A 53 29.87 -72.55 9.05
C PHE A 53 29.94 -71.47 7.97
N ARG A 54 29.48 -71.75 6.75
CA ARG A 54 29.43 -70.79 5.63
C ARG A 54 28.50 -69.62 5.95
N ILE A 55 27.30 -69.91 6.44
CA ILE A 55 26.31 -68.91 6.86
C ILE A 55 26.89 -68.09 8.01
N HIS A 56 27.44 -68.73 9.04
CA HIS A 56 28.04 -68.05 10.19
C HIS A 56 29.22 -67.17 9.80
N ARG A 57 30.11 -67.65 8.92
CA ARG A 57 31.22 -66.85 8.38
C ARG A 57 30.71 -65.65 7.58
N ASN A 58 29.70 -65.83 6.74
CA ASN A 58 29.10 -64.75 5.95
C ASN A 58 28.46 -63.70 6.87
N ILE A 59 27.67 -64.12 7.86
CA ILE A 59 27.08 -63.22 8.86
C ILE A 59 28.19 -62.50 9.64
N ARG A 60 29.17 -63.22 10.19
CA ARG A 60 30.30 -62.60 10.92
C ARG A 60 31.09 -61.61 10.07
N SER A 61 31.24 -61.86 8.77
CA SER A 61 31.91 -60.91 7.87
C SER A 61 31.12 -59.62 7.64
N LYS A 62 29.79 -59.65 7.82
CA LYS A 62 28.90 -58.49 7.68
C LYS A 62 28.69 -57.71 8.98
N ILE A 63 28.92 -58.33 10.14
CA ILE A 63 28.74 -57.70 11.45
C ILE A 63 29.49 -56.35 11.55
N PRO A 64 30.80 -56.24 11.23
CA PRO A 64 31.51 -54.97 11.37
C PRO A 64 30.95 -53.84 10.49
N ALA A 65 30.47 -54.18 9.29
CA ALA A 65 29.85 -53.19 8.40
C ALA A 65 28.48 -52.72 8.90
N LEU A 66 27.71 -53.59 9.56
CA LEU A 66 26.44 -53.23 10.18
C LEU A 66 26.66 -52.43 11.48
N GLU A 67 27.65 -52.82 12.29
CA GLU A 67 28.05 -52.05 13.49
C GLU A 67 28.50 -50.63 13.12
N GLN A 68 29.31 -50.49 12.06
CA GLN A 68 29.70 -49.18 11.56
C GLN A 68 28.49 -48.36 11.09
N ARG A 69 27.54 -48.98 10.37
CA ARG A 69 26.32 -48.28 9.92
C ARG A 69 25.44 -47.84 11.09
N ILE A 70 25.32 -48.65 12.14
CA ILE A 70 24.57 -48.27 13.34
C ILE A 70 25.27 -47.08 14.01
N ALA A 71 26.58 -47.16 14.22
CA ALA A 71 27.36 -46.06 14.80
C ALA A 71 27.27 -44.77 13.96
N ASP A 72 27.29 -44.87 12.64
CA ASP A 72 27.13 -43.73 11.74
C ASP A 72 25.73 -43.10 11.84
N VAL A 73 24.67 -43.93 11.92
CA VAL A 73 23.28 -43.44 12.07
C VAL A 73 23.05 -42.84 13.46
N GLU A 74 23.61 -43.43 14.51
CA GLU A 74 23.56 -42.90 15.87
C GLU A 74 24.27 -41.54 15.95
N ALA A 75 25.48 -41.43 15.39
CA ALA A 75 26.21 -40.17 15.31
C ALA A 75 25.45 -39.10 14.50
N ALA A 76 24.80 -39.48 13.39
CA ALA A 76 23.98 -38.57 12.61
C ALA A 76 22.72 -38.12 13.37
N SER A 77 22.06 -39.04 14.07
CA SER A 77 20.90 -38.74 14.91
C SER A 77 21.27 -37.80 16.06
N GLU A 78 22.39 -38.05 16.73
CA GLU A 78 22.91 -37.20 17.80
C GLU A 78 23.29 -35.81 17.27
N ALA A 79 23.96 -35.74 16.11
CA ALA A 79 24.27 -34.50 15.42
C ALA A 79 23.00 -33.71 15.05
N LEU A 80 21.93 -34.35 14.59
CA LEU A 80 20.65 -33.69 14.31
C LEU A 80 19.97 -33.21 15.60
N LEU A 81 20.01 -33.98 16.68
CA LEU A 81 19.34 -33.64 17.94
C LEU A 81 20.04 -32.53 18.73
N HIS A 82 21.37 -32.53 18.75
CA HIS A 82 22.17 -31.62 19.57
C HIS A 82 22.97 -30.58 18.76
N GLY A 83 23.03 -30.73 17.44
CA GLY A 83 23.93 -29.97 16.58
C GLY A 83 25.34 -30.59 16.55
N THR A 84 26.14 -30.28 15.54
CA THR A 84 27.52 -30.78 15.43
C THR A 84 28.46 -29.75 14.79
N ARG A 85 29.76 -29.87 15.11
CA ARG A 85 30.86 -29.15 14.45
C ARG A 85 31.62 -30.02 13.44
N ASP A 86 31.32 -31.31 13.40
CA ASP A 86 32.03 -32.25 12.54
C ASP A 86 31.56 -32.10 11.08
N GLN A 87 32.37 -31.42 10.27
CA GLN A 87 32.08 -31.19 8.86
C GLN A 87 31.94 -32.49 8.06
N THR A 88 32.60 -33.58 8.48
CA THR A 88 32.49 -34.89 7.81
C THR A 88 31.17 -35.59 8.08
N LEU A 89 30.55 -35.33 9.24
CA LEU A 89 29.20 -35.79 9.53
C LEU A 89 28.19 -34.89 8.81
N VAL A 90 28.41 -33.58 8.80
CA VAL A 90 27.52 -32.63 8.11
C VAL A 90 27.43 -32.94 6.61
N SER A 91 28.55 -33.15 5.93
CA SER A 91 28.56 -33.48 4.48
C SER A 91 27.97 -34.86 4.18
N ARG A 92 28.01 -35.79 5.14
CA ARG A 92 27.32 -37.09 5.02
C ARG A 92 25.80 -36.97 5.17
N ILE A 93 25.33 -36.09 6.06
CA ILE A 93 23.90 -35.85 6.28
C ILE A 93 23.30 -35.01 5.14
N PHE A 94 24.04 -33.97 4.69
CA PHE A 94 23.62 -33.02 3.65
C PHE A 94 24.65 -32.99 2.51
N PRO A 95 24.50 -33.86 1.50
CA PRO A 95 25.50 -34.03 0.44
C PRO A 95 25.54 -32.90 -0.59
N GLU A 96 24.48 -32.08 -0.71
CA GLU A 96 24.41 -30.99 -1.69
C GLU A 96 24.95 -29.68 -1.11
N GLU A 97 24.19 -29.06 -0.22
CA GLU A 97 24.57 -27.82 0.45
C GLU A 97 24.07 -27.88 1.88
N PRO A 98 24.96 -27.89 2.89
CA PRO A 98 24.52 -27.91 4.27
C PRO A 98 23.75 -26.63 4.55
N PRO A 99 22.69 -26.68 5.39
CA PRO A 99 22.04 -25.48 5.88
C PRO A 99 22.99 -24.79 6.86
N PHE A 100 24.06 -24.20 6.34
CA PHE A 100 25.00 -23.41 7.10
C PHE A 100 24.34 -22.09 7.42
N ASP A 101 24.30 -21.81 8.70
CA ASP A 101 24.07 -20.47 9.17
C ASP A 101 25.43 -19.80 9.37
N PHE A 102 25.63 -18.67 8.69
CA PHE A 102 26.83 -17.85 8.84
C PHE A 102 27.02 -17.35 10.28
N GLU A 103 25.93 -17.22 11.06
CA GLU A 103 26.01 -16.81 12.47
C GLU A 103 26.49 -17.93 13.40
N ALA A 104 26.42 -19.19 12.97
CA ALA A 104 26.67 -20.35 13.85
C ALA A 104 28.14 -20.81 13.86
N GLU A 105 29.10 -20.00 13.40
CA GLU A 105 30.56 -20.31 13.43
C GLU A 105 30.89 -21.73 12.91
N GLY A 106 30.28 -22.16 11.80
CA GLY A 106 30.52 -23.47 11.21
C GLY A 106 29.92 -24.66 11.98
N ARG A 107 28.97 -24.43 12.91
CA ARG A 107 28.17 -25.50 13.52
C ARG A 107 26.87 -25.74 12.74
N MET A 108 26.50 -27.00 12.58
CA MET A 108 25.15 -27.38 12.19
C MET A 108 24.19 -27.17 13.39
N PRO A 109 23.11 -26.37 13.26
CA PRO A 109 22.14 -26.19 14.33
C PRO A 109 21.37 -27.48 14.63
N SER A 110 20.99 -27.66 15.89
CA SER A 110 20.12 -28.78 16.29
C SER A 110 18.71 -28.64 15.70
N MET A 111 17.98 -29.76 15.60
CA MET A 111 16.56 -29.76 15.25
C MET A 111 15.74 -28.87 16.20
N GLY A 112 16.13 -28.79 17.48
CA GLY A 112 15.54 -27.86 18.44
C GLY A 112 15.75 -26.40 18.03
N ALA A 113 16.98 -26.03 17.64
CA ALA A 113 17.30 -24.69 17.15
C ALA A 113 16.57 -24.37 15.84
N TRP A 114 16.50 -25.31 14.89
CA TRP A 114 15.71 -25.14 13.66
C TRP A 114 14.22 -24.98 13.93
N THR A 115 13.66 -25.78 14.84
CA THR A 115 12.26 -25.66 15.26
C THR A 115 12.00 -24.30 15.90
N GLN A 116 12.89 -23.83 16.76
CA GLN A 116 12.81 -22.52 17.36
C GLN A 116 12.86 -21.42 16.30
N ARG A 117 13.80 -21.50 15.35
CA ARG A 117 13.91 -20.54 14.23
C ARG A 117 12.68 -20.54 13.36
N LEU A 118 12.17 -21.71 12.99
CA LEU A 118 10.93 -21.83 12.22
C LEU A 118 9.77 -21.20 12.98
N ARG A 119 9.67 -21.42 14.30
CA ARG A 119 8.65 -20.78 15.15
C ARG A 119 8.83 -19.26 15.20
N THR A 120 10.05 -18.77 15.33
CA THR A 120 10.35 -17.33 15.31
C THR A 120 9.98 -16.73 13.96
N GLN A 121 10.43 -17.32 12.85
CA GLN A 121 10.07 -16.88 11.50
C GLN A 121 8.56 -16.97 11.23
N ALA A 122 7.88 -18.01 11.73
CA ALA A 122 6.43 -18.13 11.63
C ALA A 122 5.70 -17.05 12.45
N ARG A 123 6.20 -16.71 13.64
CA ARG A 123 5.67 -15.60 14.45
C ARG A 123 5.90 -14.26 13.79
N GLU A 124 7.08 -14.02 13.24
CA GLU A 124 7.43 -12.76 12.57
C GLU A 124 6.66 -12.54 11.26
N ARG A 125 6.37 -13.62 10.52
CA ARG A 125 5.55 -13.55 9.30
C ARG A 125 4.05 -13.43 9.61
N GLY A 126 3.64 -13.85 10.80
CA GLY A 126 2.24 -14.03 11.16
C GLY A 126 1.57 -15.13 10.33
N ARG A 127 0.29 -15.36 10.59
CA ARG A 127 -0.53 -16.25 9.77
C ARG A 127 -0.91 -15.58 8.46
N VAL A 128 -1.04 -16.39 7.42
CA VAL A 128 -1.46 -15.94 6.08
C VAL A 128 -2.59 -16.84 5.61
N TRP A 129 -3.69 -16.21 5.22
CA TRP A 129 -4.83 -16.88 4.58
C TRP A 129 -4.79 -16.55 3.10
N ARG A 130 -4.54 -17.56 2.28
CA ARG A 130 -4.50 -17.44 0.81
C ARG A 130 -5.83 -17.90 0.23
N ASN A 131 -6.09 -17.49 -1.01
CA ASN A 131 -7.30 -17.89 -1.74
C ASN A 131 -8.60 -17.48 -1.05
N VAL A 132 -8.57 -16.37 -0.31
CA VAL A 132 -9.73 -15.81 0.38
C VAL A 132 -10.62 -15.14 -0.66
N LYS A 133 -11.93 -15.34 -0.59
CA LYS A 133 -12.86 -14.82 -1.59
C LYS A 133 -13.96 -13.96 -0.97
N PRO A 134 -14.20 -12.74 -1.47
CA PRO A 134 -15.45 -12.04 -1.22
C PRO A 134 -16.66 -12.88 -1.61
N THR A 135 -17.67 -12.88 -0.76
CA THR A 135 -18.92 -13.63 -0.97
C THR A 135 -20.11 -12.74 -1.35
N ALA A 136 -20.02 -11.45 -1.06
CA ALA A 136 -20.99 -10.44 -1.45
C ALA A 136 -20.31 -9.08 -1.66
N ALA A 137 -21.06 -8.13 -2.23
CA ALA A 137 -20.67 -6.74 -2.31
C ALA A 137 -20.44 -6.12 -0.93
N MET A 138 -19.66 -5.05 -0.88
CA MET A 138 -19.46 -4.27 0.34
C MET A 138 -20.78 -3.63 0.79
N ASP A 139 -21.10 -3.70 2.07
CA ASP A 139 -22.31 -3.09 2.62
C ASP A 139 -22.18 -1.56 2.80
N ALA A 140 -23.27 -0.90 3.23
CA ALA A 140 -23.28 0.55 3.45
C ALA A 140 -22.33 1.03 4.57
N ASN A 141 -21.89 0.14 5.46
CA ASN A 141 -20.93 0.42 6.52
C ASN A 141 -19.49 0.07 6.10
N GLY A 142 -19.28 -0.38 4.85
CA GLY A 142 -17.97 -0.78 4.36
C GLY A 142 -17.60 -2.23 4.72
N ARG A 143 -18.53 -3.05 5.20
CA ARG A 143 -18.25 -4.43 5.63
C ARG A 143 -18.23 -5.38 4.45
N ILE A 144 -17.28 -6.32 4.50
CA ILE A 144 -16.97 -7.22 3.39
C ILE A 144 -17.00 -8.66 3.91
N PRO A 145 -18.01 -9.47 3.52
CA PRO A 145 -18.06 -10.87 3.91
C PRO A 145 -17.14 -11.71 3.02
N LEU A 146 -16.23 -12.46 3.63
CA LEU A 146 -15.21 -13.27 2.99
C LEU A 146 -15.39 -14.75 3.35
N ALA A 147 -15.16 -15.64 2.38
CA ALA A 147 -15.02 -17.07 2.59
C ALA A 147 -13.54 -17.47 2.66
N ILE A 148 -13.20 -18.28 3.66
CA ILE A 148 -11.86 -18.85 3.88
C ILE A 148 -12.02 -20.36 3.91
N GLN A 149 -11.63 -21.02 2.82
CA GLN A 149 -11.80 -22.49 2.70
C GLN A 149 -10.72 -23.27 3.45
N GLN A 150 -9.51 -22.70 3.59
CA GLN A 150 -8.40 -23.35 4.28
C GLN A 150 -7.53 -22.31 5.00
N PRO A 151 -7.02 -22.63 6.20
CA PRO A 151 -7.33 -23.82 7.01
C PRO A 151 -8.75 -23.78 7.61
N THR A 152 -9.29 -24.93 8.04
CA THR A 152 -10.57 -25.04 8.77
C THR A 152 -10.32 -25.66 10.15
N PRO A 153 -10.64 -24.98 11.26
CA PRO A 153 -11.07 -23.58 11.33
C PRO A 153 -9.93 -22.63 10.95
N HIS A 154 -10.27 -21.49 10.35
CA HIS A 154 -9.25 -20.54 9.90
C HIS A 154 -8.53 -19.81 11.05
N GLY A 155 -9.12 -19.78 12.26
CA GLY A 155 -8.49 -19.26 13.47
C GLY A 155 -8.37 -17.74 13.56
N LEU A 156 -9.10 -16.98 12.74
CA LEU A 156 -9.23 -15.52 12.90
C LEU A 156 -10.24 -15.23 14.01
N ALA A 157 -9.83 -14.49 15.03
CA ALA A 157 -10.72 -14.06 16.10
C ALA A 157 -11.41 -12.74 15.75
N GLU A 158 -12.60 -12.51 16.32
CA GLU A 158 -13.22 -11.18 16.28
C GLU A 158 -12.31 -10.15 16.94
N GLY A 159 -12.23 -8.95 16.34
CA GLY A 159 -11.30 -7.88 16.74
C GLY A 159 -9.89 -8.01 16.19
N ALA A 160 -9.52 -9.13 15.56
CA ALA A 160 -8.20 -9.26 14.92
C ALA A 160 -8.04 -8.25 13.77
N ILE A 161 -6.83 -7.70 13.64
CA ILE A 161 -6.46 -6.83 12.53
C ILE A 161 -5.76 -7.68 11.47
N VAL A 162 -6.17 -7.51 10.21
CA VAL A 162 -5.60 -8.19 9.05
C VAL A 162 -5.37 -7.20 7.93
N TYR A 163 -4.39 -7.51 7.10
CA TYR A 163 -4.04 -6.75 5.92
C TYR A 163 -4.43 -7.51 4.67
N ALA A 164 -5.25 -6.91 3.82
CA ALA A 164 -5.77 -7.56 2.62
C ALA A 164 -4.98 -7.17 1.38
N PHE A 165 -4.70 -8.15 0.53
CA PHE A 165 -4.07 -7.99 -0.77
C PHE A 165 -4.85 -8.74 -1.83
N GLU A 166 -5.05 -8.11 -2.98
CA GLU A 166 -5.53 -8.79 -4.17
C GLU A 166 -4.40 -9.63 -4.78
N GLN A 167 -4.67 -10.89 -5.13
CA GLN A 167 -3.74 -11.73 -5.88
C GLN A 167 -3.99 -11.57 -7.38
N GLY A 168 -2.92 -11.51 -8.16
CA GLY A 168 -2.97 -11.38 -9.61
C GLY A 168 -1.69 -10.78 -10.16
N PRO A 169 -1.62 -10.55 -11.49
CA PRO A 169 -0.51 -9.84 -12.08
C PRO A 169 -0.48 -8.38 -11.61
N VAL A 170 0.72 -7.84 -11.43
CA VAL A 170 0.91 -6.40 -11.23
C VAL A 170 0.47 -5.67 -12.50
N ASN A 171 -0.18 -4.51 -12.34
CA ASN A 171 -0.51 -3.61 -13.45
C ASN A 171 0.42 -2.39 -13.40
N PRO A 172 1.60 -2.44 -14.06
CA PRO A 172 2.56 -1.34 -13.99
C PRO A 172 2.08 -0.08 -14.72
N GLY A 173 1.18 -0.20 -15.70
CA GLY A 173 0.66 0.95 -16.45
C GLY A 173 -0.42 1.73 -15.70
N GLN A 174 -1.15 1.06 -14.81
CA GLN A 174 -2.12 1.66 -13.90
C GLN A 174 -1.98 1.01 -12.54
N PRO A 175 -1.02 1.49 -11.71
CA PRO A 175 -0.80 0.94 -10.39
C PRO A 175 -2.09 0.87 -9.59
N GLU A 176 -2.96 1.88 -9.64
CA GLU A 176 -4.25 1.82 -8.93
C GLU A 176 -5.17 0.62 -9.30
N GLN A 177 -4.95 -0.07 -10.43
CA GLN A 177 -5.83 -1.12 -10.97
C GLN A 177 -5.18 -2.52 -11.04
N GLY A 178 -4.11 -2.79 -10.27
CA GLY A 178 -3.43 -4.09 -10.24
C GLY A 178 -3.60 -4.87 -8.93
N ALA A 179 -3.10 -6.12 -8.91
CA ALA A 179 -3.01 -6.94 -7.69
C ALA A 179 -2.14 -6.26 -6.63
N GLN A 180 -2.79 -5.69 -5.61
CA GLN A 180 -2.18 -4.76 -4.69
C GLN A 180 -2.79 -4.84 -3.30
N TYR A 181 -2.14 -4.12 -2.38
CA TYR A 181 -2.65 -3.84 -1.05
C TYR A 181 -4.00 -3.13 -1.13
N LEU A 182 -5.01 -3.70 -0.47
CA LEU A 182 -6.38 -3.16 -0.42
C LEU A 182 -6.62 -2.31 0.83
N GLY A 183 -5.90 -2.61 1.91
CA GLY A 183 -6.02 -1.88 3.16
C GLY A 183 -5.88 -2.74 4.41
N GLU A 184 -6.08 -2.08 5.55
CA GLU A 184 -6.11 -2.67 6.89
C GLU A 184 -7.56 -2.83 7.33
N PHE A 185 -7.89 -4.02 7.84
CA PHE A 185 -9.25 -4.39 8.20
C PHE A 185 -9.29 -5.04 9.57
N ARG A 186 -10.38 -4.80 10.29
CA ARG A 186 -10.75 -5.49 11.52
C ARG A 186 -11.75 -6.59 11.22
N VAL A 187 -11.55 -7.77 11.81
CA VAL A 187 -12.54 -8.85 11.78
C VAL A 187 -13.68 -8.48 12.73
N VAL A 188 -14.89 -8.26 12.21
CA VAL A 188 -16.07 -7.92 13.03
C VAL A 188 -16.96 -9.12 13.31
N GLN A 189 -16.87 -10.16 12.50
CA GLN A 189 -17.57 -11.43 12.71
C GLN A 189 -16.69 -12.57 12.23
N SER A 190 -16.65 -13.67 13.00
CA SER A 190 -15.89 -14.87 12.66
C SER A 190 -16.78 -16.12 12.70
N ALA A 191 -16.77 -16.91 11.62
CA ALA A 191 -17.49 -18.17 11.48
C ALA A 191 -16.54 -19.24 10.93
N GLU A 192 -16.82 -20.53 11.11
CA GLU A 192 -15.85 -21.62 10.82
C GLU A 192 -15.13 -21.54 9.45
N ASN A 193 -15.83 -21.11 8.40
CA ASN A 193 -15.34 -21.02 7.01
C ASN A 193 -15.39 -19.59 6.43
N GLY A 194 -15.53 -18.56 7.25
CA GLY A 194 -15.66 -17.19 6.75
C GLY A 194 -15.59 -16.12 7.81
N VAL A 195 -15.26 -14.91 7.37
CA VAL A 195 -15.13 -13.73 8.23
C VAL A 195 -15.79 -12.53 7.58
N THR A 196 -16.28 -11.59 8.39
CA THR A 196 -16.68 -10.28 7.90
C THR A 196 -15.61 -9.27 8.31
N LEU A 197 -15.07 -8.55 7.33
CA LEU A 197 -14.07 -7.52 7.52
C LEU A 197 -14.69 -6.13 7.51
N GLU A 198 -14.21 -5.23 8.36
CA GLU A 198 -14.55 -3.81 8.38
C GLU A 198 -13.24 -2.99 8.27
N PRO A 199 -13.14 -2.01 7.38
CA PRO A 199 -11.97 -1.14 7.28
C PRO A 199 -11.65 -0.49 8.63
N THR A 200 -10.39 -0.48 9.06
CA THR A 200 -10.02 0.19 10.33
C THR A 200 -10.12 1.71 10.24
N GLN A 201 -10.21 2.23 9.01
CA GLN A 201 -10.23 3.65 8.70
C GLN A 201 -11.39 3.95 7.76
N ARG A 202 -11.86 5.20 7.80
CA ARG A 202 -12.92 5.65 6.92
C ARG A 202 -12.44 5.59 5.46
N LEU A 203 -13.14 4.80 4.64
CA LEU A 203 -12.89 4.77 3.21
C LEU A 203 -13.34 6.08 2.57
N ASP A 204 -12.49 6.66 1.74
CA ASP A 204 -12.90 7.71 0.82
C ASP A 204 -13.51 7.10 -0.46
N GLU A 205 -14.07 7.94 -1.33
CA GLU A 205 -14.78 7.49 -2.53
C GLU A 205 -13.87 6.67 -3.47
N GLN A 206 -12.60 7.07 -3.59
CA GLN A 206 -11.63 6.38 -4.44
C GLN A 206 -11.23 5.01 -3.85
N ALA A 207 -10.97 4.91 -2.54
CA ALA A 207 -10.64 3.64 -1.90
C ALA A 207 -11.85 2.70 -1.88
N ALA A 208 -13.04 3.22 -1.58
CA ALA A 208 -14.28 2.45 -1.64
C ALA A 208 -14.52 1.90 -3.04
N SER A 209 -14.37 2.73 -4.07
CA SER A 209 -14.51 2.30 -5.47
C SER A 209 -13.48 1.24 -5.86
N ARG A 210 -12.23 1.37 -5.40
CA ARG A 210 -11.17 0.39 -5.67
C ARG A 210 -11.45 -0.97 -5.01
N ILE A 211 -11.85 -0.97 -3.75
CA ILE A 211 -12.20 -2.19 -3.02
C ILE A 211 -13.43 -2.83 -3.64
N GLN A 212 -14.46 -2.04 -3.96
CA GLN A 212 -15.67 -2.53 -4.62
C GLN A 212 -15.35 -3.13 -6.00
N GLY A 213 -14.45 -2.52 -6.76
CA GLY A 213 -13.95 -3.07 -8.02
C GLY A 213 -13.23 -4.41 -7.82
N SER A 214 -12.38 -4.54 -6.80
CA SER A 214 -11.72 -5.81 -6.44
C SER A 214 -12.74 -6.89 -6.10
N ILE A 215 -13.75 -6.55 -5.28
CA ILE A 215 -14.83 -7.46 -4.90
C ILE A 215 -15.59 -7.91 -6.15
N GLN A 216 -15.98 -6.99 -7.03
CA GLN A 216 -16.71 -7.32 -8.25
C GLN A 216 -15.90 -8.24 -9.18
N THR A 217 -14.59 -8.01 -9.30
CA THR A 217 -13.69 -8.90 -10.04
C THR A 217 -13.63 -10.29 -9.39
N ALA A 218 -13.46 -10.37 -8.06
CA ALA A 218 -13.42 -11.64 -7.35
C ALA A 218 -14.75 -12.43 -7.41
N LEU A 219 -15.89 -11.74 -7.43
CA LEU A 219 -17.21 -12.36 -7.58
C LEU A 219 -17.46 -12.85 -9.02
N SER A 220 -16.92 -12.16 -10.03
CA SER A 220 -17.11 -12.53 -11.44
C SER A 220 -16.05 -13.51 -11.97
N GLN A 221 -14.86 -13.55 -11.37
CA GLN A 221 -13.74 -14.37 -11.82
C GLN A 221 -13.28 -15.32 -10.70
N PRO A 222 -13.40 -16.66 -10.88
CA PRO A 222 -12.99 -17.61 -9.84
C PRO A 222 -11.50 -17.59 -9.48
N ALA A 223 -10.65 -17.07 -10.36
CA ALA A 223 -9.20 -16.96 -10.14
C ALA A 223 -8.80 -15.70 -9.35
N ALA A 224 -9.67 -14.68 -9.29
CA ALA A 224 -9.42 -13.48 -8.53
C ALA A 224 -9.69 -13.78 -7.04
N VAL A 225 -8.62 -13.77 -6.25
CA VAL A 225 -8.64 -14.12 -4.84
C VAL A 225 -7.82 -13.13 -4.05
N TRP A 226 -8.08 -13.05 -2.75
CA TRP A 226 -7.35 -12.23 -1.82
C TRP A 226 -6.40 -13.07 -0.97
N SER A 227 -5.37 -12.40 -0.44
CA SER A 227 -4.55 -12.88 0.66
C SER A 227 -4.76 -11.98 1.86
N LEU A 228 -5.05 -12.58 3.01
CA LEU A 228 -5.05 -11.87 4.28
C LEU A 228 -3.76 -12.20 5.03
N TYR A 229 -3.12 -11.17 5.56
CA TYR A 229 -1.94 -11.29 6.40
C TYR A 229 -2.26 -10.79 7.80
N GLU A 230 -1.90 -11.56 8.82
CA GLU A 230 -2.00 -11.13 10.22
C GLU A 230 -1.00 -10.03 10.54
N LEU A 231 0.21 -10.13 9.98
CA LEU A 231 1.28 -9.15 10.10
C LEU A 231 1.72 -8.68 8.72
N MET A 232 2.03 -7.40 8.60
CA MET A 232 2.62 -6.88 7.37
C MET A 232 3.92 -7.61 7.05
N PRO A 233 4.11 -8.11 5.81
CA PRO A 233 5.35 -8.77 5.43
C PRO A 233 6.54 -7.84 5.61
N ALA A 234 7.38 -8.10 6.61
CA ALA A 234 8.59 -7.31 6.84
C ALA A 234 9.50 -7.35 5.60
N ASP A 235 10.07 -6.22 5.22
CA ASP A 235 11.11 -6.16 4.21
C ASP A 235 12.42 -6.71 4.77
N ARG A 236 13.12 -7.53 4.00
CA ARG A 236 14.36 -8.20 4.43
C ARG A 236 15.33 -8.37 3.29
N HIS A 237 16.62 -8.39 3.60
CA HIS A 237 17.67 -8.60 2.60
C HIS A 237 17.64 -10.02 2.05
N GLU A 238 17.32 -11.03 2.88
CA GLU A 238 17.41 -12.44 2.49
C GLU A 238 16.26 -12.89 1.59
N ARG A 239 15.14 -12.14 1.53
CA ARG A 239 13.93 -12.55 0.81
C ARG A 239 14.18 -12.81 -0.68
N PHE A 240 15.14 -12.09 -1.26
CA PHE A 240 15.47 -12.17 -2.68
C PHE A 240 16.94 -12.56 -2.92
N ALA A 241 17.65 -13.01 -1.88
CA ALA A 241 19.03 -13.45 -2.00
C ALA A 241 19.12 -14.68 -2.94
N GLY A 242 20.14 -14.69 -3.79
CA GLY A 242 20.38 -15.78 -4.74
C GLY A 242 19.49 -15.80 -5.99
N LEU A 243 18.54 -14.86 -6.14
CA LEU A 243 17.79 -14.71 -7.38
C LEU A 243 18.65 -14.06 -8.47
N SER A 244 18.48 -14.52 -9.72
CA SER A 244 19.15 -13.88 -10.87
C SER A 244 18.63 -12.47 -11.10
N THR A 245 19.45 -11.63 -11.74
CA THR A 245 19.11 -10.23 -12.04
C THR A 245 17.86 -10.14 -12.93
N GLU A 246 17.73 -11.03 -13.91
CA GLU A 246 16.56 -11.08 -14.80
C GLU A 246 15.30 -11.45 -14.01
N ARG A 247 15.42 -12.35 -13.03
CA ARG A 247 14.28 -12.75 -12.20
C ARG A 247 13.86 -11.62 -11.27
N LEU A 248 14.81 -10.86 -10.72
CA LEU A 248 14.51 -9.68 -9.92
C LEU A 248 13.77 -8.62 -10.72
N GLN A 249 14.21 -8.33 -11.96
CA GLN A 249 13.55 -7.39 -12.86
C GLN A 249 12.12 -7.81 -13.25
N GLN A 250 11.84 -9.12 -13.29
CA GLN A 250 10.47 -9.62 -13.52
C GLN A 250 9.56 -9.49 -12.30
N LEU A 251 10.11 -9.62 -11.09
CA LEU A 251 9.32 -9.64 -9.85
C LEU A 251 9.12 -8.26 -9.24
N LEU A 252 10.07 -7.35 -9.43
CA LEU A 252 10.11 -6.05 -8.76
C LEU A 252 9.79 -4.92 -9.75
N PRO A 253 9.13 -3.84 -9.28
CA PRO A 253 8.94 -2.64 -10.09
C PRO A 253 10.27 -2.01 -10.49
N ALA A 254 10.32 -1.45 -11.71
CA ALA A 254 11.50 -0.77 -12.26
C ALA A 254 12.02 0.35 -11.34
N ALA A 255 11.14 1.06 -10.64
CA ALA A 255 11.52 2.12 -9.70
C ALA A 255 12.30 1.64 -8.46
N SER A 256 12.24 0.34 -8.15
CA SER A 256 12.87 -0.23 -6.96
C SER A 256 13.94 -1.28 -7.25
N VAL A 257 13.92 -1.91 -8.43
CA VAL A 257 14.78 -3.04 -8.75
C VAL A 257 16.27 -2.71 -8.63
N ASP A 258 16.67 -1.50 -9.01
CA ASP A 258 18.07 -1.06 -8.94
C ASP A 258 18.61 -1.11 -7.51
N GLN A 259 17.79 -0.77 -6.51
CA GLN A 259 18.20 -0.86 -5.10
C GLN A 259 18.48 -2.31 -4.67
N TYR A 260 17.75 -3.28 -5.24
CA TYR A 260 17.99 -4.71 -4.94
C TYR A 260 19.21 -5.24 -5.68
N LEU A 261 19.44 -4.80 -6.93
CA LEU A 261 20.61 -5.21 -7.72
C LEU A 261 21.93 -4.64 -7.17
N ARG A 262 21.88 -3.43 -6.62
CA ARG A 262 23.03 -2.76 -6.02
C ARG A 262 23.34 -3.23 -4.61
N HIS A 263 22.40 -3.91 -3.94
CA HIS A 263 22.61 -4.34 -2.56
C HIS A 263 23.84 -5.26 -2.44
N GLY A 264 24.78 -4.87 -1.56
CA GLY A 264 26.04 -5.58 -1.37
C GLY A 264 27.13 -5.24 -2.40
N GLN A 265 26.85 -4.41 -3.40
CA GLN A 265 27.87 -3.87 -4.32
C GLN A 265 28.61 -2.69 -3.69
N PRO A 266 29.80 -2.30 -4.18
CA PRO A 266 30.49 -1.10 -3.71
C PRO A 266 29.59 0.14 -3.77
N ALA A 267 29.58 0.93 -2.70
CA ALA A 267 28.79 2.15 -2.63
C ALA A 267 29.33 3.22 -3.61
N SER A 268 28.40 3.96 -4.22
CA SER A 268 28.69 5.13 -5.04
C SER A 268 28.95 6.36 -4.17
N PRO A 269 29.79 7.33 -4.60
CA PRO A 269 29.93 8.62 -3.93
C PRO A 269 28.58 9.33 -3.72
N ASP A 270 27.67 9.21 -4.69
CA ASP A 270 26.36 9.85 -4.69
C ASP A 270 25.32 9.19 -3.78
N ASP A 271 25.59 7.99 -3.24
CA ASP A 271 24.64 7.32 -2.34
C ASP A 271 24.52 8.08 -1.00
N GLU A 272 23.35 8.03 -0.39
CA GLU A 272 23.12 8.68 0.90
C GLU A 272 23.83 7.93 2.04
N GLU A 273 24.20 8.61 3.13
CA GLU A 273 24.98 8.00 4.21
C GLU A 273 24.28 6.79 4.85
N PHE A 274 22.95 6.81 4.98
CA PHE A 274 22.19 5.68 5.51
C PHE A 274 22.09 4.49 4.55
N GLU A 275 22.41 4.69 3.26
CA GLU A 275 22.48 3.61 2.26
C GLU A 275 23.88 3.00 2.17
N LYS A 276 24.82 3.45 3.00
CA LYS A 276 26.19 2.96 3.03
C LYS A 276 26.41 2.15 4.29
N ALA A 277 26.80 0.89 4.14
CA ALA A 277 27.27 0.07 5.25
C ALA A 277 28.77 -0.19 5.11
N GLY A 278 29.51 0.09 6.19
CA GLY A 278 30.93 -0.23 6.28
C GLY A 278 31.16 -1.69 6.63
N PHE A 279 32.16 -2.31 6.00
CA PHE A 279 32.57 -3.69 6.26
C PHE A 279 34.05 -3.75 6.63
N ASP A 280 34.40 -4.61 7.59
CA ASP A 280 35.78 -4.87 7.99
C ASP A 280 36.50 -5.79 6.98
N ASP A 281 37.78 -6.07 7.22
CA ASP A 281 38.60 -6.98 6.43
C ASP A 281 38.09 -8.43 6.41
N GLN A 282 37.25 -8.80 7.37
CA GLN A 282 36.58 -10.10 7.46
C GLN A 282 35.19 -10.11 6.81
N GLY A 283 34.78 -9.00 6.19
CA GLY A 283 33.47 -8.86 5.55
C GLY A 283 32.31 -8.77 6.54
N ARG A 284 32.57 -8.44 7.81
CA ARG A 284 31.55 -8.21 8.83
C ARG A 284 31.14 -6.75 8.83
N ARG A 285 29.84 -6.51 9.02
CA ARG A 285 29.28 -5.15 9.08
C ARG A 285 29.82 -4.42 10.30
N VAL A 286 30.39 -3.24 10.08
CA VAL A 286 30.87 -2.33 11.11
C VAL A 286 29.72 -1.42 11.54
N SER A 287 29.62 -1.13 12.84
CA SER A 287 28.60 -0.21 13.35
C SER A 287 28.81 1.21 12.82
N PRO A 288 27.75 2.03 12.66
CA PRO A 288 27.86 3.40 12.12
C PRO A 288 28.90 4.26 12.86
N GLU A 289 29.02 4.11 14.18
CA GLU A 289 29.98 4.85 15.02
C GLU A 289 31.45 4.53 14.68
N ASN A 290 31.70 3.36 14.08
CA ASN A 290 33.03 2.87 13.71
C ASN A 290 33.23 2.88 12.19
N ALA A 291 32.42 3.60 11.41
CA ALA A 291 32.49 3.61 9.95
C ALA A 291 33.87 4.00 9.40
N GLY A 292 34.65 4.82 10.14
CA GLY A 292 36.02 5.17 9.77
C GLY A 292 37.03 4.01 9.82
N GLN A 293 36.66 2.86 10.41
CA GLN A 293 37.45 1.63 10.43
C GLN A 293 37.07 0.66 9.30
N ALA A 294 36.06 1.00 8.50
CA ALA A 294 35.62 0.16 7.40
C ALA A 294 36.69 0.11 6.29
N VAL A 295 36.98 -1.10 5.81
CA VAL A 295 37.88 -1.34 4.67
C VAL A 295 37.13 -1.09 3.36
N GLU A 296 35.85 -1.45 3.32
CA GLU A 296 34.99 -1.29 2.15
C GLU A 296 33.63 -0.73 2.57
N MET A 297 33.08 0.19 1.77
CA MET A 297 31.70 0.65 1.90
C MET A 297 30.86 -0.02 0.81
N ARG A 298 29.79 -0.72 1.20
CA ARG A 298 28.84 -1.33 0.27
C ARG A 298 27.49 -0.65 0.37
N TYR A 299 26.75 -0.66 -0.74
CA TYR A 299 25.38 -0.18 -0.79
C TYR A 299 24.48 -1.12 0.02
N ASP A 300 23.91 -0.59 1.09
CA ASP A 300 22.95 -1.24 1.95
C ASP A 300 21.55 -0.69 1.67
N ARG A 301 20.69 -1.55 1.13
CA ARG A 301 19.34 -1.15 0.74
C ARG A 301 18.53 -0.85 2.01
N PRO A 302 17.91 0.32 2.14
CA PRO A 302 17.09 0.63 3.31
C PRO A 302 15.92 -0.36 3.41
N LEU A 303 15.80 -1.03 4.56
CA LEU A 303 14.67 -1.91 4.84
C LEU A 303 13.42 -1.08 5.11
N ARG A 304 12.33 -1.45 4.44
CA ARG A 304 11.05 -0.72 4.52
C ARG A 304 10.13 -1.39 5.53
N ASP A 305 9.73 -0.64 6.55
CA ASP A 305 8.59 -1.00 7.38
C ASP A 305 7.29 -0.61 6.66
N TYR A 306 6.72 -1.55 5.91
CA TYR A 306 5.50 -1.30 5.15
C TYR A 306 4.30 -0.95 6.02
N ALA A 307 4.22 -1.46 7.26
CA ALA A 307 3.13 -1.10 8.17
C ALA A 307 3.20 0.38 8.52
N PHE A 308 4.40 0.84 8.91
CA PHE A 308 4.63 2.24 9.21
C PHE A 308 4.44 3.14 7.98
N LEU A 309 5.01 2.76 6.82
CA LEU A 309 4.91 3.55 5.60
C LEU A 309 3.47 3.68 5.11
N PHE A 310 2.68 2.61 5.12
CA PHE A 310 1.27 2.68 4.72
C PHE A 310 0.45 3.50 5.71
N ALA A 311 0.67 3.34 7.01
CA ALA A 311 0.01 4.16 8.02
C ALA A 311 0.35 5.66 7.85
N LYS A 312 1.62 5.97 7.58
CA LYS A 312 2.09 7.34 7.33
C LYS A 312 1.48 7.95 6.07
N LEU A 313 1.59 7.26 4.92
CA LEU A 313 1.05 7.71 3.64
C LEU A 313 -0.46 7.90 3.71
N LEU A 314 -1.16 7.06 4.48
CA LEU A 314 -2.57 7.24 4.68
C LEU A 314 -2.88 8.44 5.58
N GLY A 315 -2.11 8.68 6.64
CA GLY A 315 -2.22 9.90 7.43
C GLY A 315 -2.03 11.16 6.58
N GLU A 316 -1.02 11.17 5.72
CA GLU A 316 -0.78 12.23 4.74
C GLU A 316 -1.96 12.41 3.78
N ARG A 317 -2.53 11.30 3.28
CA ARG A 317 -3.73 11.32 2.43
C ARG A 317 -4.93 11.95 3.14
N VAL A 318 -5.20 11.57 4.40
CA VAL A 318 -6.30 12.14 5.19
C VAL A 318 -6.11 13.64 5.39
N ALA A 319 -4.88 14.08 5.67
CA ALA A 319 -4.55 15.50 5.79
C ALA A 319 -4.80 16.23 4.46
N MET A 320 -4.38 15.67 3.33
CA MET A 320 -4.61 16.24 2.00
C MET A 320 -6.11 16.35 1.67
N LEU A 321 -6.90 15.30 1.93
CA LEU A 321 -8.35 15.33 1.69
C LEU A 321 -9.07 16.37 2.55
N THR A 322 -8.66 16.49 3.81
CA THR A 322 -9.19 17.53 4.72
C THR A 322 -8.84 18.93 4.19
N GLY A 323 -7.61 19.10 3.68
CA GLY A 323 -7.19 20.34 3.02
C GLY A 323 -8.01 20.67 1.77
N ILE A 324 -8.29 19.67 0.92
CA ILE A 324 -9.15 19.84 -0.27
C ILE A 324 -10.55 20.30 0.14
N GLU A 325 -11.14 19.70 1.17
CA GLU A 325 -12.47 20.08 1.63
C GLU A 325 -12.50 21.50 2.22
N GLY A 326 -11.47 21.87 3.00
CA GLY A 326 -11.29 23.25 3.47
C GLY A 326 -11.23 24.25 2.31
N LEU A 327 -10.41 23.96 1.29
CA LEU A 327 -10.30 24.80 0.09
C LEU A 327 -11.63 24.90 -0.67
N ARG A 328 -12.43 23.83 -0.75
CA ARG A 328 -13.77 23.87 -1.38
C ARG A 328 -14.72 24.82 -0.65
N VAL A 329 -14.72 24.79 0.67
CA VAL A 329 -15.53 25.72 1.49
C VAL A 329 -15.09 27.16 1.26
N ASP A 330 -13.78 27.41 1.21
CA ASP A 330 -13.25 28.75 0.97
C ASP A 330 -13.54 29.26 -0.45
N ILE A 331 -13.44 28.40 -1.46
CA ILE A 331 -13.87 28.71 -2.83
C ILE A 331 -15.35 29.12 -2.82
N ALA A 332 -16.23 28.35 -2.17
CA ALA A 332 -17.66 28.66 -2.13
C ALA A 332 -17.94 30.03 -1.46
N ARG A 333 -17.21 30.36 -0.39
CA ARG A 333 -17.29 31.67 0.29
C ARG A 333 -16.82 32.80 -0.60
N LEU A 334 -15.70 32.62 -1.31
CA LEU A 334 -15.16 33.62 -2.24
C LEU A 334 -16.11 33.86 -3.42
N THR A 335 -16.70 32.81 -3.99
CA THR A 335 -17.73 32.93 -5.03
C THR A 335 -18.95 33.70 -4.53
N ALA A 336 -19.45 33.40 -3.33
CA ALA A 336 -20.57 34.13 -2.74
C ALA A 336 -20.23 35.63 -2.48
N ALA A 337 -19.01 35.91 -2.02
CA ALA A 337 -18.53 37.28 -1.82
C ALA A 337 -18.40 38.03 -3.16
N GLU A 338 -17.92 37.37 -4.21
CA GLU A 338 -17.84 37.92 -5.57
C GLU A 338 -19.23 38.26 -6.11
N GLU A 339 -20.20 37.35 -6.00
CA GLU A 339 -21.59 37.62 -6.41
C GLU A 339 -22.18 38.82 -5.66
N SER A 340 -21.95 38.92 -4.35
CA SER A 340 -22.40 40.06 -3.55
C SER A 340 -21.73 41.37 -4.00
N ALA A 341 -20.42 41.34 -4.29
CA ALA A 341 -19.71 42.50 -4.81
C ALA A 341 -20.22 42.93 -6.18
N GLN A 342 -20.55 41.98 -7.06
CA GLN A 342 -21.16 42.25 -8.37
C GLN A 342 -22.54 42.90 -8.23
N ARG A 343 -23.39 42.40 -7.32
CA ARG A 343 -24.70 43.01 -7.02
C ARG A 343 -24.55 44.45 -6.49
N LEU A 344 -23.62 44.67 -5.57
CA LEU A 344 -23.34 46.01 -5.04
C LEU A 344 -22.84 46.95 -6.15
N LYS A 345 -21.94 46.46 -7.02
CA LYS A 345 -21.47 47.23 -8.18
C LYS A 345 -22.64 47.65 -9.08
N ALA A 346 -23.53 46.72 -9.42
CA ALA A 346 -24.71 47.02 -10.23
C ALA A 346 -25.62 48.09 -9.58
N GLN A 347 -25.91 47.95 -8.28
CA GLN A 347 -26.70 48.94 -7.52
C GLN A 347 -26.03 50.33 -7.52
N ARG A 348 -24.71 50.40 -7.34
CA ARG A 348 -23.98 51.67 -7.39
C ARG A 348 -23.99 52.28 -8.78
N THR A 349 -23.86 51.48 -9.84
CA THR A 349 -24.00 51.96 -11.22
C THR A 349 -25.38 52.54 -11.47
N GLU A 350 -26.45 51.89 -11.00
CA GLU A 350 -27.82 52.39 -11.10
C GLU A 350 -28.02 53.69 -10.29
N GLN A 351 -27.50 53.76 -9.06
CA GLN A 351 -27.55 54.98 -8.25
C GLN A 351 -26.85 56.16 -8.93
N VAL A 352 -25.66 55.93 -9.49
CA VAL A 352 -24.93 56.96 -10.24
C VAL A 352 -25.75 57.43 -11.45
N ALA A 353 -26.40 56.51 -12.18
CA ALA A 353 -27.26 56.87 -13.31
C ALA A 353 -28.46 57.73 -12.87
N ASN A 354 -29.14 57.35 -11.79
CA ASN A 354 -30.28 58.12 -11.24
C ASN A 354 -29.86 59.51 -10.76
N LEU A 355 -28.77 59.61 -9.99
CA LEU A 355 -28.23 60.89 -9.52
C LEU A 355 -27.78 61.79 -10.69
N THR A 356 -27.24 61.20 -11.75
CA THR A 356 -26.90 61.94 -12.97
C THR A 356 -28.14 62.51 -13.66
N ALA A 357 -29.23 61.72 -13.72
CA ALA A 357 -30.50 62.19 -14.26
C ALA A 357 -31.10 63.33 -13.41
N ASP A 358 -31.13 63.17 -12.09
CA ASP A 358 -31.61 64.18 -11.15
C ASP A 358 -30.82 65.48 -11.25
N LEU A 359 -29.48 65.40 -11.35
CA LEU A 359 -28.62 66.56 -11.56
C LEU A 359 -29.00 67.30 -12.85
N ASN A 360 -29.25 66.58 -13.94
CA ASN A 360 -29.69 67.18 -15.21
C ASN A 360 -31.09 67.83 -15.10
N HIS A 361 -32.01 67.27 -14.30
CA HIS A 361 -33.30 67.89 -14.00
C HIS A 361 -33.11 69.19 -13.20
N MET A 362 -32.33 69.16 -12.12
CA MET A 362 -32.05 70.36 -11.32
C MET A 362 -31.35 71.46 -12.13
N GLN A 363 -30.45 71.11 -13.05
CA GLN A 363 -29.82 72.07 -13.95
C GLN A 363 -30.84 72.71 -14.90
N ARG A 364 -31.78 71.94 -15.45
CA ARG A 364 -32.88 72.47 -16.28
C ARG A 364 -33.79 73.40 -15.50
N ASP A 365 -34.19 73.00 -14.29
CA ASP A 365 -35.05 73.81 -13.42
C ASP A 365 -34.36 75.11 -13.01
N ARG A 366 -33.07 75.04 -12.68
CA ARG A 366 -32.26 76.22 -12.41
C ARG A 366 -32.25 77.17 -13.61
N GLN A 367 -31.96 76.66 -14.81
CA GLN A 367 -31.97 77.48 -16.03
C GLN A 367 -33.34 78.11 -16.29
N PHE A 368 -34.42 77.36 -16.06
CA PHE A 368 -35.79 77.86 -16.18
C PHE A 368 -36.08 78.99 -15.19
N ILE A 369 -35.69 78.85 -13.92
CA ILE A 369 -35.84 79.88 -12.88
C ILE A 369 -35.02 81.13 -13.23
N GLU A 370 -33.78 80.97 -13.70
CA GLU A 370 -32.92 82.08 -14.13
C GLU A 370 -33.56 82.86 -15.30
N ASN A 371 -34.15 82.14 -16.27
CA ASN A 371 -34.89 82.75 -17.38
C ASN A 371 -36.15 83.50 -16.87
N LEU A 372 -36.95 82.87 -16.00
CA LEU A 372 -38.16 83.48 -15.43
C LEU A 372 -37.82 84.75 -14.63
N LEU A 373 -36.76 84.70 -13.80
CA LEU A 373 -36.27 85.84 -13.04
C LEU A 373 -35.88 87.00 -13.98
N THR A 374 -35.23 86.68 -15.10
CA THR A 374 -34.87 87.67 -16.13
C THR A 374 -36.12 88.29 -16.75
N THR A 375 -37.14 87.50 -17.11
CA THR A 375 -38.42 87.99 -17.63
C THR A 375 -39.15 88.89 -16.62
N ILE A 376 -39.22 88.48 -15.35
CA ILE A 376 -39.85 89.29 -14.29
C ILE A 376 -39.11 90.62 -14.12
N ARG A 377 -37.78 90.62 -14.11
CA ARG A 377 -36.99 91.87 -14.06
C ARG A 377 -37.32 92.79 -15.24
N GLN A 378 -37.36 92.25 -16.46
CA GLN A 378 -37.75 93.01 -17.65
C GLN A 378 -39.18 93.58 -17.54
N GLN A 379 -40.13 92.81 -17.01
CA GLN A 379 -41.51 93.27 -16.77
C GLN A 379 -41.57 94.37 -15.72
N VAL A 380 -40.85 94.23 -14.60
CA VAL A 380 -40.75 95.25 -13.55
C VAL A 380 -40.15 96.53 -14.11
N ASP A 381 -39.10 96.45 -14.92
CA ASP A 381 -38.47 97.62 -15.55
C ASP A 381 -39.37 98.28 -16.61
N ALA A 382 -40.15 97.50 -17.36
CA ALA A 382 -41.16 98.02 -18.29
C ALA A 382 -42.31 98.73 -17.54
N LEU A 383 -42.80 98.13 -16.44
CA LEU A 383 -43.80 98.74 -15.57
C LEU A 383 -43.29 100.04 -14.94
N ARG A 384 -42.06 100.07 -14.44
CA ARG A 384 -41.42 101.28 -13.91
C ARG A 384 -41.36 102.39 -14.95
N ARG A 385 -40.96 102.08 -16.19
CA ARG A 385 -40.97 103.04 -17.31
C ARG A 385 -42.37 103.57 -17.57
N ARG A 386 -43.38 102.69 -17.66
CA ARG A 386 -44.77 103.09 -17.91
C ARG A 386 -45.39 103.91 -16.78
N VAL A 387 -45.06 103.60 -15.52
CA VAL A 387 -45.45 104.43 -14.36
C VAL A 387 -44.79 105.81 -14.46
N GLY A 388 -43.52 105.88 -14.85
CA GLY A 388 -42.80 107.14 -15.09
C GLY A 388 -43.46 107.98 -16.20
N GLU A 389 -43.80 107.36 -17.32
CA GLU A 389 -44.54 108.00 -18.43
C GLU A 389 -45.90 108.52 -17.97
N LEU A 390 -46.71 107.69 -17.30
CA LEU A 390 -48.02 108.09 -16.78
C LEU A 390 -47.93 109.25 -15.77
N ALA A 391 -46.91 109.25 -14.90
CA ALA A 391 -46.68 110.34 -13.97
C ALA A 391 -46.34 111.66 -14.71
N GLN A 392 -45.51 111.60 -15.76
CA GLN A 392 -45.22 112.75 -16.61
C GLN A 392 -46.46 113.25 -17.35
N THR A 393 -47.24 112.34 -17.96
CA THR A 393 -48.50 112.69 -18.66
C THR A 393 -49.51 113.31 -17.71
N ASN A 394 -49.70 112.76 -16.50
CA ASN A 394 -50.58 113.34 -15.50
C ASN A 394 -50.10 114.72 -15.04
N ALA A 395 -48.79 114.91 -14.84
CA ALA A 395 -48.22 116.22 -14.52
C ALA A 395 -48.38 117.24 -15.67
N GLN A 396 -48.40 116.78 -16.92
CA GLN A 396 -48.69 117.60 -18.10
C GLN A 396 -50.17 118.01 -18.13
N LEU A 397 -51.08 117.04 -18.04
CA LEU A 397 -52.53 117.28 -18.00
C LEU A 397 -52.92 118.20 -16.83
N GLY A 398 -52.29 118.05 -15.67
CA GLY A 398 -52.47 118.95 -14.54
C GLY A 398 -52.06 120.39 -14.86
N ARG A 399 -50.93 120.59 -15.54
CA ARG A 399 -50.49 121.90 -16.02
C ARG A 399 -51.47 122.49 -17.05
N ASP A 400 -51.93 121.68 -17.99
CA ASP A 400 -52.89 122.09 -19.02
C ASP A 400 -54.24 122.50 -18.42
N LEU A 401 -54.73 121.76 -17.41
CA LEU A 401 -55.94 122.11 -16.67
C LEU A 401 -55.79 123.43 -15.90
N ILE A 402 -54.64 123.65 -15.25
CA ILE A 402 -54.34 124.91 -14.58
C ILE A 402 -54.34 126.07 -15.59
N GLN A 403 -53.71 125.90 -16.75
CA GLN A 403 -53.73 126.90 -17.84
C GLN A 403 -55.16 127.15 -18.36
N LEU A 404 -55.97 126.10 -18.52
CA LEU A 404 -57.36 126.21 -18.93
C LEU A 404 -58.20 126.97 -17.88
N GLN A 405 -57.99 126.70 -16.60
CA GLN A 405 -58.66 127.43 -15.51
C GLN A 405 -58.23 128.90 -15.48
N LEU A 406 -56.94 129.19 -15.63
CA LEU A 406 -56.40 130.55 -15.73
C LEU A 406 -57.00 131.31 -16.92
N SER A 407 -56.98 130.72 -18.12
CA SER A 407 -57.57 131.34 -19.31
C SER A 407 -59.09 131.54 -19.20
N ARG A 408 -59.83 130.63 -18.56
CA ARG A 408 -61.26 130.84 -18.25
C ARG A 408 -61.47 131.96 -17.23
N LEU A 409 -60.62 132.05 -16.20
CA LEU A 409 -60.66 133.15 -15.23
C LEU A 409 -60.35 134.48 -15.92
N GLU A 410 -59.40 134.50 -16.85
CA GLU A 410 -59.11 135.66 -17.70
C GLU A 410 -60.30 136.01 -18.61
N GLN A 411 -60.99 135.03 -19.21
CA GLN A 411 -62.22 135.27 -19.98
C GLN A 411 -63.36 135.80 -19.11
N ILE A 412 -63.51 135.32 -17.87
CA ILE A 412 -64.49 135.86 -16.91
C ILE A 412 -64.13 137.31 -16.55
N LYS A 413 -62.84 137.62 -16.39
CA LYS A 413 -62.34 138.97 -16.11
C LYS A 413 -62.43 139.90 -17.33
N ALA A 414 -62.34 139.35 -18.54
CA ALA A 414 -62.43 140.05 -19.83
C ALA A 414 -63.85 140.11 -20.39
N ARG A 415 -64.86 139.53 -19.72
CA ARG A 415 -66.27 139.70 -20.06
C ARG A 415 -66.69 141.11 -19.63
N PRO A 416 -66.92 142.07 -20.54
CA PRO A 416 -67.43 143.37 -20.16
C PRO A 416 -68.80 143.17 -19.52
N VAL A 417 -68.99 143.77 -18.35
CA VAL A 417 -70.30 143.92 -17.70
C VAL A 417 -71.13 144.85 -18.59
N SER A 418 -71.72 144.30 -19.65
CA SER A 418 -72.84 144.93 -20.36
C SER A 418 -74.12 144.60 -19.60
N ALA A 419 -74.48 145.53 -18.72
CA ALA A 419 -75.82 145.97 -18.31
C ALA A 419 -77.04 145.06 -18.57
N SER A 420 -77.79 144.78 -17.50
CA SER A 420 -79.27 144.92 -17.43
C SER A 420 -79.63 144.92 -15.93
N ALA A 421 -80.16 146.01 -15.35
CA ALA A 421 -81.50 146.55 -15.52
C ALA A 421 -82.59 145.58 -15.02
N GLN A 422 -82.70 145.44 -13.69
CA GLN A 422 -83.85 145.85 -12.89
C GLN A 422 -83.49 145.88 -11.41
#